data_AF-A0A958I5R7-F1
#
_entry.id   AF-A0A958I5R7-F1
#
_cell.length_a   1.000
_cell.length_b   1.000
_cell.length_c   1.000
_cell.angle_alpha   90.00
_cell.angle_beta   90.00
_cell.angle_gamma   90.00
#
_symmetry.space_group_name_H-M   'P 1'
#
loop_
_entity.id
_entity.type
_entity.pdbx_description
1 polymer ?
#
loop_
_entity_poly.entity_id
_entity_poly.type
_entity_poly.pdbx_seq_one_letter_code
_entity_poly.pdbx_strand_id
1 'polypeptide(L)'
;VTNMESLKNSMHLFEPIHFLSPFLAHALGTLVGAAVAAMFAASHKMRFALGIGTFFMLGGIVNAFMLPSPVWFMVLDLAVAYLPMGWLGGKFAESKTQF
;
A
#
# COMPACT_ATOMS: atom_id res chain seq x y z
N VAL A 1 16.12 3.47 15.87
CA VAL A 1 14.77 3.10 16.37
C VAL A 1 14.67 1.59 16.41
N THR A 2 14.30 0.98 17.55
CA THR A 2 14.27 -0.49 17.72
C THR A 2 12.92 -1.04 18.19
N ASN A 3 11.98 -0.19 18.60
CA ASN A 3 10.62 -0.57 19.01
C ASN A 3 9.59 0.53 18.67
N MET A 4 8.29 0.22 18.84
CA MET A 4 7.19 1.11 18.47
C MET A 4 7.19 2.44 19.25
N GLU A 5 7.46 2.41 20.55
CA GLU A 5 7.47 3.62 21.39
C GLU A 5 8.61 4.57 20.99
N SER A 6 9.82 4.03 20.82
CA SER A 6 10.98 4.78 20.33
C SER A 6 10.72 5.36 18.93
N LEU A 7 9.97 4.67 18.07
CA LEU A 7 9.61 5.18 16.74
C LEU A 7 8.74 6.42 16.87
N LYS A 8 7.61 6.32 17.59
CA LYS A 8 6.68 7.44 17.79
C LYS A 8 7.40 8.67 18.36
N ASN A 9 8.26 8.45 19.35
CA ASN A 9 9.01 9.53 19.99
C ASN A 9 10.06 10.15 19.06
N SER A 10 10.54 9.47 18.02
CA SER A 10 11.51 10.03 17.07
C SER A 10 10.87 10.60 15.80
N MET A 11 9.59 10.34 15.52
CA MET A 11 8.95 10.76 14.26
C MET A 11 8.87 12.27 14.05
N HIS A 12 8.91 13.06 15.12
CA HIS A 12 8.97 14.52 15.02
C HIS A 12 10.32 15.02 14.44
N LEU A 13 11.36 14.17 14.43
CA LEU A 13 12.66 14.45 13.83
C LEU A 13 12.71 14.06 12.34
N PHE A 14 11.66 13.45 11.79
CA PHE A 14 11.67 12.95 10.42
C PHE A 14 11.44 14.08 9.42
N GLU A 15 12.39 14.22 8.50
CA GLU A 15 12.22 14.98 7.27
C GLU A 15 11.37 14.22 6.23
N PRO A 16 10.79 14.90 5.23
CA PRO A 16 9.94 14.27 4.20
C PRO A 16 10.56 13.03 3.51
N ILE A 17 11.88 13.01 3.32
CA ILE A 17 12.58 11.88 2.68
C ILE A 17 12.44 10.56 3.47
N HIS A 18 12.31 10.62 4.80
CA HIS A 18 12.15 9.44 5.65
C HIS A 18 10.81 8.72 5.39
N PHE A 19 9.83 9.42 4.83
CA PHE A 19 8.54 8.88 4.47
C PHE A 19 8.50 8.22 3.08
N LEU A 20 9.58 8.36 2.27
CA LEU A 20 9.67 7.72 0.96
C LEU A 20 9.71 6.19 1.09
N SER A 21 10.51 5.67 2.03
CA SER A 21 10.63 4.23 2.24
C SER A 21 9.30 3.56 2.62
N PRO A 22 8.53 4.04 3.62
CA PRO A 22 7.23 3.43 3.94
C PRO A 22 6.23 3.58 2.79
N PHE A 23 6.19 4.74 2.10
CA PHE A 23 5.33 4.90 0.91
C PHE A 23 5.63 3.85 -0.17
N LEU A 24 6.90 3.67 -0.52
CA LEU A 24 7.29 2.69 -1.54
C LEU A 24 6.98 1.27 -1.08
N ALA A 25 7.19 0.95 0.20
CA ALA A 25 6.85 -0.36 0.75
C ALA A 25 5.34 -0.64 0.65
N HIS A 26 4.49 0.33 1.01
CA HIS A 26 3.04 0.21 0.89
C HIS A 26 2.60 0.10 -0.57
N ALA A 27 3.10 0.98 -1.43
CA ALA A 27 2.68 1.09 -2.82
C ALA A 27 3.12 -0.11 -3.66
N LEU A 28 4.40 -0.48 -3.59
CA LEU A 28 4.94 -1.63 -4.32
C LEU A 28 4.46 -2.95 -3.72
N GLY A 29 4.32 -3.03 -2.39
CA GLY A 29 3.74 -4.21 -1.73
C GLY A 29 2.31 -4.47 -2.20
N THR A 30 1.48 -3.42 -2.25
CA THR A 30 0.11 -3.54 -2.75
C THR A 30 0.08 -3.91 -4.23
N LEU A 31 0.89 -3.23 -5.07
CA LEU A 31 0.97 -3.48 -6.50
C LEU A 31 1.33 -4.94 -6.80
N VAL A 32 2.42 -5.43 -6.22
CA VAL A 32 2.91 -6.79 -6.44
C VAL A 32 1.96 -7.82 -5.88
N GLY A 33 1.44 -7.61 -4.66
CA GLY A 33 0.46 -8.51 -4.04
C GLY A 33 -0.82 -8.63 -4.88
N ALA A 34 -1.35 -7.51 -5.35
CA ALA A 34 -2.54 -7.48 -6.20
C ALA A 34 -2.29 -8.12 -7.57
N ALA A 35 -1.14 -7.86 -8.20
CA ALA A 35 -0.75 -8.49 -9.45
C ALA A 35 -0.63 -10.00 -9.30
N VAL A 36 0.04 -10.49 -8.26
CA VAL A 36 0.17 -11.93 -7.98
C VAL A 36 -1.20 -12.56 -7.75
N ALA A 37 -2.04 -11.99 -6.89
CA ALA A 37 -3.39 -12.51 -6.65
C ALA A 37 -4.23 -12.60 -7.94
N ALA A 38 -4.17 -11.57 -8.78
CA ALA A 38 -4.89 -11.55 -10.06
C ALA A 38 -4.30 -12.52 -11.10
N MET A 39 -2.99 -12.77 -11.11
CA MET A 39 -2.38 -13.76 -12.00
C MET A 39 -2.89 -15.17 -11.69
N PHE A 40 -3.00 -15.52 -10.41
CA PHE A 40 -3.48 -16.84 -9.97
C PHE A 40 -5.01 -16.99 -9.94
N ALA A 41 -5.76 -15.89 -10.00
CA ALA A 41 -7.21 -15.95 -10.07
C ALA A 41 -7.70 -16.54 -11.41
N ALA A 42 -8.50 -17.60 -11.34
CA ALA A 42 -9.10 -18.27 -12.51
C ALA A 42 -10.17 -17.40 -13.21
N SER A 43 -10.87 -16.57 -12.46
CA SER A 43 -11.84 -15.57 -12.97
C SER A 43 -11.85 -14.36 -12.04
N HIS A 44 -12.48 -13.26 -12.48
CA HIS A 44 -12.64 -12.04 -11.67
C HIS A 44 -11.32 -11.44 -11.15
N LYS A 45 -10.26 -11.48 -11.97
CA LYS A 45 -8.90 -11.04 -11.63
C LYS A 45 -8.86 -9.66 -10.97
N MET A 46 -9.55 -8.66 -11.54
CA MET A 46 -9.66 -7.32 -10.95
C MET A 46 -10.30 -7.32 -9.55
N ARG A 47 -11.30 -8.17 -9.28
CA ARG A 47 -11.94 -8.22 -7.95
C ARG A 47 -10.96 -8.75 -6.90
N PHE A 48 -10.17 -9.76 -7.23
CA PHE A 48 -9.11 -10.26 -6.34
C PHE A 48 -8.02 -9.21 -6.11
N ALA A 49 -7.57 -8.51 -7.16
CA ALA A 49 -6.61 -7.42 -7.05
C ALA A 49 -7.10 -6.28 -6.15
N LEU A 50 -8.34 -5.81 -6.34
CA LEU A 50 -8.95 -4.78 -5.49
C LEU A 50 -9.20 -5.28 -4.06
N GLY A 51 -9.45 -6.58 -3.88
CA GLY A 51 -9.50 -7.22 -2.56
C GLY A 51 -8.18 -7.08 -1.80
N ILE A 52 -7.05 -7.35 -2.46
CA ILE A 52 -5.70 -7.13 -1.90
C ILE A 52 -5.47 -5.64 -1.63
N GLY A 53 -5.80 -4.76 -2.57
CA GLY A 53 -5.68 -3.30 -2.38
C GLY A 53 -6.48 -2.80 -1.17
N THR A 54 -7.69 -3.31 -0.98
CA THR A 54 -8.54 -2.97 0.17
C THR A 54 -7.93 -3.51 1.47
N PHE A 55 -7.44 -4.76 1.47
CA PHE A 55 -6.78 -5.34 2.65
C PHE A 55 -5.55 -4.53 3.09
N PHE A 56 -4.70 -4.12 2.15
CA PHE A 56 -3.55 -3.25 2.44
C PHE A 56 -4.00 -1.87 2.92
N MET A 57 -5.06 -1.29 2.32
CA MET A 57 -5.63 -0.02 2.77
C MET A 57 -6.10 -0.07 4.23
N LEU A 58 -6.72 -1.17 4.67
CA LEU A 58 -7.09 -1.34 6.08
C LEU A 58 -5.84 -1.30 6.98
N GLY A 59 -4.75 -1.94 6.57
CA GLY A 59 -3.46 -1.83 7.26
C GLY A 59 -2.91 -0.40 7.28
N GLY A 60 -3.03 0.33 6.18
CA GLY A 60 -2.67 1.75 6.09
C GLY A 60 -3.47 2.65 7.02
N ILE A 61 -4.78 2.44 7.09
CA ILE A 61 -5.68 3.15 8.01
C ILE A 61 -5.28 2.87 9.46
N VAL A 62 -5.03 1.60 9.80
CA VAL A 62 -4.54 1.24 11.14
C VAL A 62 -3.21 1.93 11.45
N ASN A 63 -2.26 1.95 10.51
CA ASN A 63 -0.98 2.67 10.66
C ASN A 63 -1.18 4.18 10.87
N ALA A 64 -2.12 4.81 10.16
CA ALA A 64 -2.44 6.23 10.31
C ALA A 64 -2.98 6.58 11.70
N PHE A 65 -3.71 5.67 12.35
CA PHE A 65 -4.16 5.85 13.75
C PHE A 65 -3.08 5.48 14.77
N MET A 66 -2.14 4.59 14.42
CA MET A 66 -1.10 4.14 15.34
C MET A 66 0.10 5.08 15.43
N LEU A 67 0.49 5.71 14.31
CA LEU A 67 1.71 6.52 14.21
C LEU A 67 1.39 8.01 14.03
N PRO A 68 2.08 8.93 14.73
CA PRO A 68 1.91 10.37 14.59
C PRO A 68 2.55 10.89 13.29
N SER A 69 2.00 10.49 12.14
CA SER A 69 2.51 10.88 10.83
C SER A 69 1.99 12.26 10.41
N PRO A 70 2.75 13.04 9.62
CA PRO A 70 2.24 14.27 9.01
C PRO A 70 0.99 14.02 8.16
N VAL A 71 0.03 14.94 8.21
CA VAL A 71 -1.25 14.81 7.47
C VAL A 71 -1.04 14.64 5.98
N TRP A 72 -0.10 15.38 5.37
CA TRP A 72 0.20 15.26 3.95
C TRP A 72 0.61 13.84 3.55
N PHE A 73 1.37 13.16 4.41
CA PHE A 73 1.85 11.81 4.16
C PHE A 73 0.70 10.82 4.25
N MET A 74 -0.12 10.92 5.31
CA MET A 74 -1.29 10.07 5.47
C MET A 74 -2.23 10.15 4.28
N VAL A 75 -2.48 11.37 3.76
CA VAL A 75 -3.34 11.57 2.60
C VAL A 75 -2.70 10.97 1.34
N LEU A 76 -1.42 11.25 1.08
CA LEU A 76 -0.70 10.69 -0.07
C LEU A 76 -0.72 9.16 -0.07
N ASP A 77 -0.38 8.58 1.08
CA ASP A 77 -0.27 7.14 1.26
C ASP A 77 -1.64 6.46 1.09
N LEU A 78 -2.67 6.92 1.81
CA LEU A 78 -4.03 6.37 1.69
C LEU A 78 -4.63 6.52 0.30
N ALA A 79 -4.39 7.66 -0.36
CA ALA A 79 -4.96 7.94 -1.67
C ALA A 79 -4.27 7.15 -2.79
N VAL A 80 -2.95 6.93 -2.71
CA VAL A 80 -2.17 6.42 -3.84
C VAL A 80 -1.66 5.00 -3.61
N ALA A 81 -1.15 4.68 -2.42
CA ALA A 81 -0.38 3.46 -2.19
C ALA A 81 -1.23 2.17 -2.20
N TYR A 82 -2.57 2.29 -2.08
CA TYR A 82 -3.44 1.13 -1.89
C TYR A 82 -4.36 0.84 -3.08
N LEU A 83 -5.55 1.45 -3.15
CA LEU A 83 -6.52 1.13 -4.19
C LEU A 83 -6.00 1.39 -5.62
N PRO A 84 -5.30 2.50 -5.92
CA PRO A 84 -4.72 2.70 -7.24
C PRO A 84 -3.67 1.66 -7.61
N MET A 85 -2.78 1.30 -6.67
CA MET A 85 -1.77 0.26 -6.90
C MET A 85 -2.39 -1.14 -7.03
N GLY A 86 -3.46 -1.42 -6.27
CA GLY A 86 -4.24 -2.64 -6.41
C GLY A 86 -4.87 -2.74 -7.80
N TRP A 87 -5.49 -1.67 -8.27
CA TRP A 87 -6.05 -1.59 -9.62
C TRP A 87 -4.98 -1.75 -10.72
N LEU A 88 -3.83 -1.09 -10.58
CA LEU A 88 -2.70 -1.24 -11.52
C LEU A 88 -2.19 -2.70 -11.57
N GLY A 89 -2.10 -3.36 -10.41
CA GLY A 89 -1.71 -4.77 -10.32
C GLY A 89 -2.71 -5.69 -11.03
N GLY A 90 -4.01 -5.44 -10.84
CA GLY A 90 -5.08 -6.15 -11.55
C GLY A 90 -5.00 -5.96 -13.06
N LYS A 91 -4.83 -4.72 -13.52
CA LYS A 91 -4.72 -4.38 -14.95
C LYS A 91 -3.51 -5.05 -15.61
N PHE A 92 -2.38 -5.10 -14.91
CA PHE A 92 -1.19 -5.80 -15.38
C PHE A 92 -1.47 -7.29 -15.59
N ALA A 93 -2.12 -7.96 -14.65
CA ALA A 93 -2.44 -9.39 -14.77
C ALA A 93 -3.45 -9.68 -15.91
N GLU A 94 -4.44 -8.82 -16.11
CA GLU A 94 -5.43 -8.97 -17.19
C GLU A 94 -4.78 -8.86 -18.57
N SER A 95 -3.86 -7.91 -18.77
CA SER A 95 -3.14 -7.76 -20.05
C SER A 95 -2.34 -9.00 -20.45
N LYS A 96 -1.92 -9.83 -19.49
CA LYS A 96 -1.16 -11.07 -19.74
C LYS A 96 -2.05 -12.28 -20.04
N THR A 97 -3.35 -12.21 -19.77
CA THR A 97 -4.27 -13.35 -19.95
C THR A 97 -4.99 -13.28 -21.32
N GLN A 98 -4.68 -12.30 -22.17
CA GLN A 98 -5.36 -12.07 -23.46
C GLN A 98 -4.64 -12.69 -24.68
N PHE A 99 -3.67 -13.59 -24.45
CA PHE A 99 -3.02 -14.40 -25.48
C PHE A 99 -3.30 -15.88 -25.23
#